data_AF-A0A6A3BLL1-F1
#
_entry.id   AF-A0A6A3BLL1-F1
#
_cell.length_a   1.000
_cell.length_b   1.000
_cell.length_c   1.000
_cell.angle_alpha   90.00
_cell.angle_beta   90.00
_cell.angle_gamma   90.00
#
_symmetry.space_group_name_H-M   'P 1'
#
loop_
_entity.id
_entity.type
_entity.pdbx_description
1 polymer ?
#
loop_
_entity_poly.entity_id
_entity_poly.type
_entity_poly.pdbx_seq_one_letter_code
_entity_poly.pdbx_strand_id
1 'polypeptide(L)'
;MRLKGEHFDAEGEEEEEQKLVVGYALTLKKKKSFLQPEFERLACKKGISFVAIDVNRPLSDQGPFDIILHKLSGKEWIDIVEDYRQTHPEVAVIDPPDAIQHVYNRHSMLQNVVDLNLSDFYGRVCVPRQMVIMKDPLSIPDEVAKAGFKLP
;
A
#
# COMPACT_ATOMS: atom_id res chain seq x y z
N MET A 1 21.52 -27.11 60.56
CA MET A 1 20.38 -26.19 60.31
C MET A 1 20.87 -25.20 59.25
N ARG A 2 20.49 -25.32 57.95
CA ARG A 2 19.29 -24.72 57.30
C ARG A 2 18.87 -23.43 58.02
N LEU A 3 18.84 -22.25 57.38
CA LEU A 3 18.00 -21.85 56.23
C LEU A 3 18.77 -20.81 55.37
N LYS A 4 19.07 -21.04 54.09
CA LYS A 4 18.36 -20.51 52.88
C LYS A 4 17.51 -19.24 53.08
N GLY A 5 17.97 -18.16 52.46
CA GLY A 5 17.17 -17.05 51.93
C GLY A 5 18.07 -16.23 51.00
N GLU A 6 17.65 -15.69 49.87
CA GLU A 6 16.44 -15.78 49.06
C GLU A 6 16.92 -15.34 47.66
N HIS A 7 16.62 -16.14 46.63
CA HIS A 7 16.93 -15.79 45.25
C HIS A 7 15.83 -14.82 44.80
N PHE A 8 16.19 -13.56 44.59
CA PHE A 8 15.33 -12.61 43.89
C PHE A 8 15.46 -12.90 42.40
N ASP A 9 14.69 -13.86 41.92
CA ASP A 9 14.34 -13.94 40.51
C ASP A 9 13.31 -12.83 40.26
N ALA A 10 13.81 -11.68 39.81
CA ALA A 10 12.98 -10.76 39.05
C ALA A 10 12.73 -11.43 37.70
N GLU A 11 11.72 -12.31 37.64
CA GLU A 11 11.04 -12.63 36.39
C GLU A 11 10.46 -11.29 35.90
N GLY A 12 11.24 -10.61 35.07
CA GLY A 12 10.70 -9.57 34.22
C GLY A 12 9.67 -10.26 33.36
N GLU A 13 8.40 -9.97 33.62
CA GLU A 13 7.34 -10.14 32.63
C GLU A 13 7.83 -9.37 31.40
N GLU A 14 8.41 -10.09 30.43
CA GLU A 14 8.50 -9.59 29.07
C GLU A 14 7.04 -9.35 28.67
N GLU A 15 6.57 -8.10 28.79
CA GLU A 15 5.39 -7.66 28.06
C GLU A 15 5.60 -8.16 26.63
N GLU A 16 4.81 -9.14 26.19
CA GLU A 16 4.77 -9.52 24.79
C GLU A 16 4.42 -8.24 24.04
N GLU A 17 5.44 -7.57 23.48
CA GLU A 17 5.25 -6.41 22.62
C GLU A 17 4.24 -6.85 21.56
N GLN A 18 3.03 -6.29 21.62
CA GLN A 18 1.95 -6.64 20.70
C GLN A 18 2.48 -6.48 19.27
N LYS A 19 2.64 -7.63 18.62
CA LYS A 19 3.27 -7.69 17.31
C LYS A 19 2.23 -7.36 16.25
N LEU A 20 2.41 -6.25 15.56
CA LEU A 20 1.59 -5.86 14.43
C LEU A 20 1.84 -6.81 13.25
N VAL A 21 0.78 -7.43 12.73
CA VAL A 21 0.82 -8.41 11.65
C VAL A 21 0.35 -7.78 10.34
N VAL A 22 1.26 -7.68 9.37
CA VAL A 22 0.99 -7.25 8.00
C VAL A 22 0.87 -8.48 7.10
N GLY A 23 -0.34 -8.82 6.71
CA GLY A 23 -0.60 -9.75 5.60
C GLY A 23 -0.24 -9.09 4.28
N TYR A 24 0.63 -9.70 3.47
CA TYR A 24 1.04 -9.13 2.19
C TYR A 24 0.71 -10.01 0.98
N ALA A 25 0.17 -9.37 -0.06
CA ALA A 25 -0.08 -9.94 -1.37
C ALA A 25 0.57 -9.04 -2.44
N LEU A 26 1.81 -9.36 -2.80
CA LEU A 26 2.65 -8.53 -3.67
C LEU A 26 3.05 -9.30 -4.94
N THR A 27 3.22 -8.57 -6.04
CA THR A 27 3.87 -9.15 -7.23
C THR A 27 5.29 -9.61 -6.89
N LEU A 28 5.80 -10.60 -7.63
CA LEU A 28 7.18 -11.09 -7.45
C LEU A 28 8.22 -9.96 -7.54
N LYS A 29 8.02 -9.02 -8.47
CA LYS A 29 8.89 -7.84 -8.61
C LYS A 29 8.83 -6.95 -7.36
N LYS A 30 7.63 -6.67 -6.86
CA LYS A 30 7.45 -5.80 -5.69
C LYS A 30 7.98 -6.46 -4.42
N LYS A 31 7.69 -7.74 -4.19
CA LYS A 31 8.29 -8.53 -3.10
C LYS A 31 9.81 -8.42 -3.12
N LYS A 32 10.43 -8.71 -4.27
CA LYS A 32 11.88 -8.60 -4.43
C LYS A 32 12.39 -7.18 -4.19
N SER A 33 11.70 -6.12 -4.62
CA SER A 33 12.19 -4.75 -4.46
C SER A 33 11.90 -4.13 -3.08
N PHE A 34 10.85 -4.57 -2.39
CA PHE A 34 10.32 -3.93 -1.19
C PHE A 34 10.62 -4.72 0.09
N LEU A 35 10.35 -6.03 0.10
CA LEU A 35 10.63 -6.91 1.23
C LEU A 35 12.08 -7.39 1.16
N GLN A 36 12.99 -6.43 1.26
CA GLN A 36 14.42 -6.69 1.36
C GLN A 36 14.77 -7.11 2.81
N PRO A 37 15.77 -7.99 3.02
CA PRO A 37 16.08 -8.53 4.34
C PRO A 37 16.35 -7.45 5.41
N GLU A 38 16.96 -6.33 5.01
CA GLU A 38 17.25 -5.20 5.91
C GLU A 38 15.97 -4.51 6.41
N PHE A 39 14.99 -4.35 5.52
CA PHE A 39 13.70 -3.77 5.85
C PHE A 39 12.89 -4.71 6.75
N GLU A 40 12.83 -6.00 6.43
CA GLU A 40 12.15 -6.99 7.27
C GLU A 40 12.75 -7.07 8.68
N ARG A 41 14.08 -7.04 8.78
CA ARG A 41 14.77 -7.01 10.08
C ARG A 41 14.47 -5.74 10.87
N LEU A 42 14.42 -4.58 10.20
CA LEU A 42 14.08 -3.31 10.85
C LEU A 42 12.64 -3.33 11.35
N ALA A 43 11.70 -3.82 10.53
CA ALA A 43 10.29 -3.95 10.88
C ALA A 43 10.10 -4.89 12.07
N CYS A 44 10.77 -6.05 12.08
CA CYS A 44 10.71 -7.00 13.19
C CYS A 44 11.19 -6.39 14.51
N LYS A 45 12.25 -5.57 14.49
CA LYS A 45 12.74 -4.82 15.66
C LYS A 45 11.78 -3.72 16.14
N LYS A 46 10.76 -3.41 15.34
CA LYS A 46 9.69 -2.45 15.65
C LYS A 46 8.37 -3.15 15.97
N GLY A 47 8.40 -4.45 16.25
CA GLY A 47 7.20 -5.24 16.53
C GLY A 47 6.33 -5.51 15.30
N ILE A 48 6.85 -5.39 14.07
CA ILE A 48 6.08 -5.60 12.84
C ILE A 48 6.46 -6.92 12.18
N SER A 49 5.48 -7.77 11.90
CA SER A 49 5.62 -9.06 11.22
C SER A 49 5.00 -9.00 9.82
N PHE A 50 5.73 -9.43 8.80
CA PHE A 50 5.18 -9.61 7.45
C PHE A 50 4.85 -11.08 7.21
N VAL A 51 3.61 -11.36 6.81
CA VAL A 51 3.11 -12.71 6.52
C VAL A 51 2.61 -12.75 5.08
N ALA A 52 3.10 -13.70 4.28
CA ALA A 52 2.62 -13.84 2.91
C ALA A 52 1.18 -14.37 2.91
N ILE A 53 0.28 -13.69 2.19
CA ILE A 53 -1.07 -14.18 1.95
C ILE A 53 -1.02 -15.22 0.83
N ASP A 54 -1.60 -16.39 1.08
CA ASP A 54 -1.89 -17.38 0.07
C ASP A 54 -3.20 -17.01 -0.64
N VAL A 55 -3.08 -16.54 -1.88
CA VAL A 55 -4.21 -16.10 -2.70
C VAL A 55 -5.13 -17.24 -3.14
N ASN A 56 -4.75 -18.50 -2.91
CA ASN A 56 -5.57 -19.67 -3.24
C ASN A 56 -6.43 -20.14 -2.07
N ARG A 57 -6.38 -19.45 -0.92
CA ARG A 57 -7.13 -19.76 0.29
C ARG A 57 -7.99 -18.55 0.69
N PRO A 58 -9.13 -18.75 1.36
CA PRO A 58 -9.92 -17.64 1.90
C PRO A 58 -9.08 -16.74 2.80
N LEU A 59 -9.25 -15.43 2.71
CA LEU A 59 -8.48 -14.47 3.50
C LEU A 59 -8.84 -14.50 4.99
N SER A 60 -10.11 -14.82 5.30
CA SER A 60 -10.63 -15.09 6.66
C SER A 60 -9.85 -16.16 7.41
N ASP A 61 -9.28 -17.14 6.71
CA ASP A 61 -8.66 -18.32 7.29
C ASP A 61 -7.16 -18.14 7.54
N GLN A 62 -6.63 -16.94 7.27
CA GLN A 62 -5.20 -16.63 7.29
C GLN A 62 -4.84 -15.57 8.34
N GLY A 63 -5.84 -14.93 8.93
CA GLY A 63 -5.67 -13.92 9.98
C GLY A 63 -5.44 -14.51 11.38
N PRO A 64 -5.40 -13.65 12.42
CA PRO A 64 -5.71 -12.22 12.36
C PRO A 64 -4.61 -11.41 11.66
N PHE A 65 -5.02 -10.40 10.89
CA PHE A 65 -4.13 -9.38 10.33
C PHE A 65 -4.51 -8.02 10.92
N ASP A 66 -3.53 -7.15 11.17
CA ASP A 66 -3.80 -5.75 11.48
C ASP A 66 -3.83 -4.92 10.18
N ILE A 67 -3.04 -5.33 9.19
CA ILE A 67 -2.89 -4.64 7.92
C ILE A 67 -2.87 -5.64 6.76
N ILE A 68 -3.59 -5.34 5.68
CA ILE A 68 -3.43 -5.96 4.37
C ILE A 68 -2.63 -5.02 3.46
N LEU A 69 -1.39 -5.40 3.12
CA LEU A 69 -0.56 -4.69 2.17
C LEU A 69 -0.59 -5.40 0.81
N HIS A 70 -1.12 -4.75 -0.22
CA HIS A 70 -1.28 -5.42 -1.52
C HIS A 70 -0.81 -4.61 -2.73
N LYS A 71 -0.41 -5.35 -3.76
CA LYS A 71 -0.04 -4.82 -5.08
C LYS A 71 -0.44 -5.77 -6.20
N LEU A 72 -1.39 -6.67 -5.93
CA LEU A 72 -2.00 -7.48 -6.97
C LEU A 72 -3.06 -6.66 -7.70
N SER A 73 -3.38 -7.06 -8.91
CA SER A 73 -4.37 -6.42 -9.76
C SER A 73 -5.25 -7.48 -10.37
N GLY A 74 -6.43 -7.10 -10.83
CA GLY A 74 -7.43 -8.03 -11.36
C GLY A 74 -8.70 -7.98 -10.52
N LYS A 75 -9.85 -8.14 -11.19
CA LYS A 75 -11.16 -7.99 -10.58
C LYS A 75 -11.35 -8.96 -9.39
N GLU A 76 -10.97 -10.21 -9.57
CA GLU A 76 -11.10 -11.26 -8.54
C GLU A 76 -10.37 -10.89 -7.23
N TRP A 77 -9.11 -10.44 -7.31
CA TRP A 77 -8.38 -10.00 -6.13
C TRP A 77 -9.00 -8.76 -5.47
N ILE A 78 -9.45 -7.80 -6.29
CA ILE A 78 -10.11 -6.58 -5.79
C ILE A 78 -11.38 -6.95 -5.03
N ASP A 79 -12.21 -7.82 -5.59
CA ASP A 79 -13.46 -8.28 -4.96
C ASP A 79 -13.18 -8.97 -3.61
N ILE A 80 -12.16 -9.86 -3.56
CA ILE A 80 -11.74 -10.53 -2.31
C ILE A 80 -11.32 -9.53 -1.23
N VAL A 81 -10.52 -8.52 -1.59
CA VAL A 81 -10.01 -7.54 -0.62
C VAL A 81 -11.12 -6.60 -0.13
N GLU A 82 -12.03 -6.16 -1.01
CA GLU A 82 -13.18 -5.35 -0.61
C GLU A 82 -14.13 -6.13 0.31
N ASP A 83 -14.44 -7.38 -0.01
CA ASP A 83 -15.29 -8.24 0.83
C ASP A 83 -14.66 -8.45 2.22
N TYR A 84 -13.35 -8.67 2.27
CA TYR A 84 -12.62 -8.80 3.53
C TYR A 84 -12.66 -7.51 4.35
N ARG A 85 -12.43 -6.35 3.72
CA ARG A 85 -12.49 -5.03 4.36
C ARG A 85 -13.88 -4.73 4.94
N GLN A 86 -14.95 -5.12 4.25
CA GLN A 86 -16.32 -4.91 4.73
C GLN A 86 -16.65 -5.76 5.95
N THR A 87 -16.08 -6.98 6.01
CA THR A 87 -16.31 -7.93 7.11
C THR A 87 -15.34 -7.75 8.28
N HIS A 88 -14.22 -7.06 8.06
CA HIS A 88 -13.16 -6.81 9.05
C HIS A 88 -12.75 -5.32 9.04
N PRO A 89 -13.64 -4.40 9.47
CA PRO A 89 -13.38 -2.96 9.43
C PRO A 89 -12.21 -2.50 10.32
N GLU A 90 -11.78 -3.34 11.28
CA GLU A 90 -10.60 -3.14 12.11
C GLU A 90 -9.28 -3.30 11.36
N VAL A 91 -9.29 -3.98 10.19
CA VAL A 91 -8.08 -4.25 9.40
C VAL A 91 -7.83 -3.14 8.40
N ALA A 92 -6.63 -2.55 8.45
CA ALA A 92 -6.26 -1.51 7.50
C ALA A 92 -5.85 -2.13 6.14
N VAL A 93 -6.55 -1.80 5.07
CA VAL A 93 -6.15 -2.19 3.69
C VAL A 93 -5.35 -1.07 3.05
N ILE A 94 -4.11 -1.37 2.65
CA ILE A 94 -3.18 -0.41 2.06
C ILE A 94 -2.82 -0.83 0.63
N ASP A 95 -3.24 -0.10 -0.42
CA ASP A 95 -4.25 0.98 -0.43
C ASP A 95 -5.66 0.39 -0.67
N PRO A 96 -6.74 1.05 -0.23
CA PRO A 96 -8.10 0.63 -0.58
C PRO A 96 -8.28 0.51 -2.11
N PRO A 97 -8.94 -0.54 -2.62
CA PRO A 97 -9.09 -0.73 -4.07
C PRO A 97 -9.77 0.44 -4.79
N ASP A 98 -10.77 1.08 -4.17
CA ASP A 98 -11.39 2.32 -4.67
C ASP A 98 -10.37 3.47 -4.81
N ALA A 99 -9.50 3.68 -3.81
CA ALA A 99 -8.44 4.68 -3.87
C ALA A 99 -7.45 4.43 -5.02
N ILE A 100 -7.11 3.16 -5.29
CA ILE A 100 -6.21 2.77 -6.37
C ILE A 100 -6.80 3.10 -7.75
N GLN A 101 -8.13 3.02 -7.93
CA GLN A 101 -8.78 3.31 -9.22
C GLN A 101 -8.52 4.74 -9.69
N HIS A 102 -8.47 5.71 -8.77
CA HIS A 102 -8.23 7.13 -9.09
C HIS A 102 -6.86 7.39 -9.73
N VAL A 103 -5.87 6.54 -9.48
CA VAL A 103 -4.51 6.66 -10.02
C VAL A 103 -4.22 5.66 -11.15
N TYR A 104 -5.20 4.87 -11.59
CA TYR A 104 -5.00 3.91 -12.68
C TYR A 104 -5.01 4.60 -14.06
N ASN A 105 -5.85 5.61 -14.23
CA ASN A 105 -5.99 6.33 -15.50
C ASN A 105 -5.04 7.54 -15.56
N ARG A 106 -4.02 7.46 -16.42
CA ARG A 106 -3.02 8.54 -16.60
C ARG A 106 -3.62 9.87 -17.04
N HIS A 107 -4.78 9.86 -17.69
CA HIS A 107 -5.49 11.08 -18.07
C HIS A 107 -6.01 11.83 -16.84
N SER A 108 -6.71 11.11 -15.96
CA SER A 108 -7.44 11.69 -14.84
C SER A 108 -6.66 11.70 -13.54
N MET A 109 -5.56 10.94 -13.40
CA MET A 109 -4.83 10.82 -12.14
C MET A 109 -4.34 12.17 -11.60
N LEU A 110 -3.94 13.08 -12.49
CA LEU A 110 -3.47 14.41 -12.10
C LEU A 110 -4.64 15.35 -11.80
N GLN A 111 -5.86 15.04 -12.23
CA GLN A 111 -7.04 15.80 -11.81
C GLN A 111 -7.19 15.76 -10.29
N ASN A 112 -6.88 14.62 -9.64
CA ASN A 112 -6.87 14.54 -8.18
C ASN A 112 -5.95 15.60 -7.54
N VAL A 113 -4.80 15.93 -8.16
CA VAL A 113 -3.89 16.97 -7.65
C VAL A 113 -4.49 18.37 -7.78
N VAL A 114 -5.23 18.62 -8.85
CA VAL A 114 -5.98 19.87 -9.04
C VAL A 114 -7.09 19.99 -7.99
N ASP A 115 -7.82 18.90 -7.77
CA ASP A 115 -8.97 18.85 -6.86
C ASP A 115 -8.57 19.00 -5.39
N LEU A 116 -7.33 18.65 -5.02
CA LEU A 116 -6.77 18.92 -3.68
C LEU A 116 -6.67 20.42 -3.35
N ASN A 117 -6.73 21.30 -4.36
CA ASN A 117 -6.72 22.77 -4.21
C ASN A 117 -5.67 23.31 -3.22
N LEU A 118 -4.41 22.85 -3.35
CA LEU A 118 -3.32 23.17 -2.41
C LEU A 118 -2.73 24.58 -2.58
N SER A 119 -3.50 25.54 -3.11
CA SER A 119 -3.02 26.89 -3.44
C SER A 119 -2.59 27.72 -2.23
N ASP A 120 -2.92 27.26 -1.02
CA ASP A 120 -2.76 28.03 0.21
C ASP A 120 -1.48 27.64 1.01
N PHE A 121 -0.69 26.68 0.53
CA PHE A 121 0.49 26.17 1.24
C PHE A 121 1.80 26.57 0.57
N TYR A 122 2.43 27.65 1.03
CA TYR A 122 3.81 28.07 0.71
C TYR A 122 4.20 28.11 -0.79
N GLY A 123 3.22 28.06 -1.70
CA GLY A 123 3.45 27.98 -3.13
C GLY A 123 2.23 27.45 -3.88
N ARG A 124 2.29 27.52 -5.22
CA ARG A 124 1.24 26.97 -6.07
C ARG A 124 1.61 25.55 -6.46
N VAL A 125 0.81 24.58 -6.03
CA VAL A 125 0.85 23.22 -6.60
C VAL A 125 -0.02 23.22 -7.86
N CYS A 126 0.54 22.77 -8.98
CA CYS A 126 -0.17 22.68 -10.24
C CYS A 126 0.28 21.46 -11.03
N VAL A 127 -0.56 21.04 -11.99
CA VAL A 127 -0.25 19.94 -12.89
C VAL A 127 0.32 20.49 -14.20
N PRO A 128 1.32 19.81 -14.81
CA PRO A 128 1.78 20.17 -16.15
C PRO A 128 0.63 20.09 -17.16
N ARG A 129 0.68 20.93 -18.20
CA ARG A 129 -0.23 20.77 -19.35
C ARG A 129 -0.05 19.35 -19.89
N GLN A 130 -1.16 18.67 -20.15
CA GLN A 130 -1.17 17.32 -20.71
C GLN A 130 -2.37 17.16 -21.66
N MET A 131 -2.29 16.19 -22.57
CA MET A 131 -3.38 15.79 -23.44
C MET A 131 -3.37 14.28 -23.65
N VAL A 132 -4.51 13.73 -24.04
CA VAL A 132 -4.63 12.32 -24.43
C VAL A 132 -5.05 12.25 -25.88
N ILE A 133 -4.28 11.47 -26.64
CA ILE A 133 -4.50 11.24 -28.06
C ILE A 133 -5.10 9.85 -28.18
N MET A 134 -6.42 9.79 -28.37
CA MET A 134 -7.19 8.54 -28.47
C MET A 134 -7.29 8.03 -29.92
N LYS A 135 -6.83 8.83 -30.88
CA LYS A 135 -6.91 8.56 -32.32
C LYS A 135 -5.61 7.96 -32.83
N ASP A 136 -5.51 7.89 -34.16
CA ASP A 136 -4.32 7.46 -34.90
C ASP A 136 -3.05 8.14 -34.36
N PRO A 137 -2.02 7.38 -33.95
CA PRO A 137 -0.71 7.92 -33.57
C PRO A 137 -0.07 8.83 -34.63
N LEU A 138 -0.43 8.69 -35.90
CA LEU A 138 0.04 9.60 -36.96
C LEU A 138 -0.51 11.03 -36.83
N SER A 139 -1.63 11.21 -36.11
CA SER A 139 -2.20 12.54 -35.84
C SER A 139 -1.50 13.31 -34.72
N ILE A 140 -0.56 12.68 -34.00
CA ILE A 140 0.12 13.28 -32.85
C ILE A 140 0.74 14.66 -33.18
N PRO A 141 1.50 14.85 -34.27
CA PRO A 141 2.11 16.14 -34.56
C PRO A 141 1.08 17.26 -34.71
N ASP A 142 -0.01 17.00 -35.43
CA ASP A 142 -1.06 17.98 -35.71
C ASP A 142 -1.87 18.30 -34.45
N GLU A 143 -2.25 17.28 -33.67
CA GLU A 143 -3.00 17.47 -32.42
C GLU A 143 -2.17 18.23 -31.36
N VAL A 144 -0.88 17.91 -31.25
CA VAL A 144 0.08 18.60 -30.37
C VAL A 144 0.26 20.06 -30.80
N ALA A 145 0.47 20.31 -32.09
CA ALA A 145 0.64 21.66 -32.62
C ALA A 145 -0.64 22.50 -32.40
N LYS A 146 -1.81 21.93 -32.69
CA LYS A 146 -3.12 22.58 -32.49
C LYS A 146 -3.37 22.94 -31.04
N ALA A 147 -2.97 22.07 -30.10
CA ALA A 147 -3.07 22.33 -28.68
C ALA A 147 -1.94 23.23 -28.13
N GLY A 148 -1.01 23.68 -28.97
CA GLY A 148 0.09 24.57 -28.58
C GLY A 148 1.08 23.91 -27.63
N PHE A 149 1.33 22.62 -27.80
CA PHE A 149 2.42 21.91 -27.14
C PHE A 149 3.67 21.95 -28.00
N LYS A 150 4.84 21.89 -27.35
CA LYS A 150 6.13 21.72 -28.03
C LYS A 150 6.70 20.38 -27.58
N LEU A 151 6.92 19.47 -28.52
CA LEU A 151 7.65 18.23 -28.25
C LEU A 151 9.16 18.51 -28.34
N PRO A 152 9.98 17.86 -27.51
CA PRO A 152 11.44 17.94 -27.61
C PRO A 152 11.98 17.33 -28.92
#